data_AF-A0A9D8P4S8-F1
#
_entry.id   AF-A0A9D8P4S8-F1
#
_cell.length_a   1.000
_cell.length_b   1.000
_cell.length_c   1.000
_cell.angle_alpha   90.00
_cell.angle_beta   90.00
_cell.angle_gamma   90.00
#
_symmetry.space_group_name_H-M   'P 1'
#
loop_
_entity.id
_entity.type
_entity.pdbx_description
1 polymer ?
#
loop_
_entity_poly.entity_id
_entity_poly.type
_entity_poly.pdbx_seq_one_letter_code
_entity_poly.pdbx_strand_id
1 'polypeptide(L)'
;MNDALVKMHLSSVQFAKDNGRIADYVAHDVKTMQPMLQRLKGMIEKTGEKEIALAGIFDRTTCLYQLCLDLKSEPGKRSFTFPYTKVLALYRKSGEFSLTDREVHDLWMKPRLKGYAEVLGVTLDISDIGPDNKVTVALAA
;
A
#
# COMPACT_ATOMS: atom_id res chain seq x y z
N MET A 1 -5.70 -12.24 -8.80
CA MET A 1 -5.37 -11.93 -7.39
C MET A 1 -4.62 -13.11 -6.80
N ASN A 2 -3.46 -12.86 -6.19
CA ASN A 2 -2.62 -13.90 -5.61
C ASN A 2 -2.93 -14.06 -4.11
N ASP A 3 -3.86 -14.97 -3.78
CA ASP A 3 -4.32 -15.18 -2.40
C ASP A 3 -3.17 -15.61 -1.46
N ALA A 4 -2.13 -16.30 -1.97
CA ALA A 4 -0.97 -16.70 -1.17
C ALA A 4 -0.09 -15.48 -0.79
N LEU A 5 0.15 -14.57 -1.73
CA LEU A 5 0.86 -13.31 -1.45
C LEU A 5 0.08 -12.45 -0.47
N VAL A 6 -1.24 -12.32 -0.66
CA VAL A 6 -2.12 -11.59 0.25
C VAL A 6 -2.05 -12.21 1.66
N LYS A 7 -2.12 -13.54 1.79
CA LYS A 7 -1.99 -14.22 3.08
C LYS A 7 -0.64 -13.94 3.73
N MET A 8 0.46 -14.00 2.98
CA MET A 8 1.81 -13.70 3.49
C MET A 8 1.92 -12.27 4.05
N HIS A 9 1.35 -11.28 3.35
CA HIS A 9 1.27 -9.91 3.86
C HIS A 9 0.47 -9.85 5.16
N LEU A 10 -0.72 -10.45 5.20
CA LEU A 10 -1.57 -10.46 6.38
C LEU A 10 -0.90 -11.16 7.58
N SER A 11 -0.18 -12.25 7.37
CA SER A 11 0.59 -12.92 8.43
C SER A 11 1.65 -12.01 9.03
N SER A 12 2.35 -11.23 8.21
CA SER A 12 3.38 -10.29 8.67
C SER A 12 2.76 -9.13 9.46
N VAL A 13 1.64 -8.58 8.97
CA VAL A 13 0.90 -7.51 9.65
C VAL A 13 0.30 -8.00 10.97
N GLN A 14 -0.26 -9.21 11.00
CA GLN A 14 -0.85 -9.81 12.21
C GLN A 14 0.24 -10.01 13.26
N PHE A 15 1.39 -10.58 12.88
CA PHE A 15 2.53 -10.74 13.78
C PHE A 15 3.00 -9.40 14.36
N ALA A 16 3.13 -8.37 13.52
CA ALA A 16 3.50 -7.04 13.97
C ALA A 16 2.46 -6.44 14.91
N LYS A 17 1.16 -6.62 14.65
CA LYS A 17 0.06 -6.19 15.53
C LYS A 17 0.15 -6.88 16.89
N ASP A 18 0.27 -8.21 16.90
CA ASP A 18 0.21 -9.02 18.12
C ASP A 18 1.41 -8.77 19.05
N ASN A 19 2.51 -8.27 18.50
CA ASN A 19 3.71 -7.92 19.25
C ASN A 19 3.85 -6.41 19.54
N GLY A 20 2.88 -5.58 19.14
CA GLY A 20 2.96 -4.12 19.31
C GLY A 20 4.06 -3.46 18.46
N ARG A 21 4.42 -4.06 17.32
CA ARG A 21 5.55 -3.70 16.44
C ARG A 21 5.13 -3.14 15.09
N ILE A 22 3.87 -2.71 14.93
CA ILE A 22 3.36 -2.17 13.66
C ILE A 22 4.23 -1.01 13.13
N ALA A 23 4.60 -0.06 14.00
CA ALA A 23 5.42 1.08 13.61
C ALA A 23 6.82 0.63 13.12
N ASP A 24 7.46 -0.28 13.85
CA ASP A 24 8.75 -0.87 13.48
C ASP A 24 8.67 -1.60 12.12
N TYR A 25 7.58 -2.34 11.89
CA TYR A 25 7.34 -3.07 10.65
C TYR A 25 7.15 -2.12 9.46
N VAL A 26 6.37 -1.05 9.62
CA VAL A 26 6.21 -0.01 8.59
C VAL A 26 7.53 0.67 8.28
N ALA A 27 8.30 1.06 9.30
CA ALA A 27 9.60 1.69 9.11
C ALA A 27 10.58 0.76 8.37
N HIS A 28 10.56 -0.53 8.70
CA HIS A 28 11.36 -1.54 8.02
C HIS A 28 10.97 -1.72 6.55
N ASP A 29 9.67 -1.75 6.23
CA ASP A 29 9.15 -1.83 4.86
C ASP A 29 9.59 -0.62 4.03
N VAL A 30 9.46 0.60 4.56
CA VAL A 30 9.94 1.84 3.91
C VAL A 30 11.45 1.81 3.67
N LYS A 31 12.22 1.41 4.68
CA LYS A 31 13.69 1.26 4.57
C LYS A 31 14.07 0.24 3.49
N THR A 32 13.34 -0.86 3.39
CA THR A 32 13.58 -1.91 2.38
C THR A 32 13.33 -1.40 0.96
N MET A 33 12.29 -0.57 0.78
CA MET A 33 11.95 0.04 -0.51
C MET A 33 12.83 1.26 -0.86
N GLN A 34 13.60 1.77 0.10
CA GLN A 34 14.34 3.02 -0.01
C GLN A 34 15.24 3.14 -1.26
N PRO A 35 16.02 2.11 -1.68
CA PRO A 35 16.86 2.24 -2.88
C PRO A 35 16.04 2.49 -4.16
N MET A 36 14.88 1.83 -4.28
CA MET A 36 13.97 2.02 -5.41
C MET A 36 13.34 3.41 -5.35
N LEU A 37 12.84 3.82 -4.18
CA LEU A 37 12.22 5.13 -3.97
C LEU A 37 13.21 6.28 -4.21
N GLN A 38 14.46 6.16 -3.79
CA GLN A 38 15.50 7.17 -4.04
C GLN A 38 15.81 7.33 -5.55
N ARG A 39 15.80 6.24 -6.31
CA ARG A 39 15.93 6.31 -7.77
C ARG A 39 14.77 7.09 -8.40
N LEU A 40 13.54 6.85 -7.94
CA LEU A 40 12.36 7.59 -8.41
C LEU A 40 12.44 9.07 -8.01
N LYS A 41 12.82 9.37 -6.76
CA LYS A 41 13.04 10.74 -6.28
C LYS A 41 13.99 11.51 -7.20
N GLY A 42 15.14 10.93 -7.54
CA GLY A 42 16.10 11.58 -8.44
C GLY A 42 15.55 11.83 -9.86
N MET A 43 14.55 11.07 -10.33
CA MET A 43 13.87 11.38 -11.60
C MET A 43 12.85 12.51 -11.43
N ILE A 44 12.10 12.53 -10.32
CA ILE A 44 11.17 13.61 -9.98
C ILE A 44 11.93 14.93 -9.87
N GLU A 45 13.03 14.98 -9.12
CA GLU A 45 13.84 16.19 -8.92
C GLU A 45 14.41 16.75 -10.23
N LYS A 46 14.77 15.86 -11.18
CA LYS A 46 15.30 16.27 -12.49
C LYS A 46 14.24 16.80 -13.46
N THR A 47 13.01 16.32 -13.35
CA THR A 47 11.95 16.58 -14.36
C THR A 47 10.83 17.48 -13.84
N GLY A 48 10.67 17.58 -12.52
CA GLY A 48 9.48 18.15 -11.88
C GLY A 48 8.24 17.27 -11.95
N GLU A 49 8.29 16.10 -12.59
CA GLU A 49 7.12 15.26 -12.87
C GLU A 49 6.75 14.38 -11.67
N LYS A 50 5.79 14.85 -10.86
CA LYS A 50 5.30 14.14 -9.67
C LYS A 50 4.54 12.86 -10.01
N GLU A 51 4.01 12.70 -11.22
CA GLU A 51 3.31 11.49 -11.65
C GLU A 51 4.23 10.25 -11.62
N ILE A 52 5.55 10.44 -11.69
CA ILE A 52 6.55 9.37 -11.51
C ILE A 52 6.38 8.66 -10.16
N ALA A 53 5.94 9.36 -9.11
CA ALA A 53 5.67 8.75 -7.80
C ALA A 53 4.54 7.72 -7.89
N LEU A 54 3.39 8.08 -8.48
CA LEU A 54 2.26 7.18 -8.65
C LEU A 54 2.61 6.03 -9.59
N ALA A 55 3.27 6.31 -10.71
CA ALA A 55 3.68 5.27 -11.65
C ALA A 55 4.68 4.28 -11.04
N GLY A 56 5.59 4.77 -10.21
CA GLY A 56 6.60 3.96 -9.55
C GLY A 56 6.10 3.15 -8.36
N ILE A 57 5.04 3.60 -7.67
CA ILE A 57 4.39 2.83 -6.60
C ILE A 57 3.41 1.80 -7.21
N PHE A 58 2.60 2.20 -8.19
CA PHE A 58 1.44 1.42 -8.64
C PHE A 58 1.58 0.82 -10.05
N ASP A 59 1.89 1.62 -11.06
CA ASP A 59 1.69 1.21 -12.47
C ASP A 59 2.81 0.31 -13.03
N ARG A 60 4.05 0.47 -12.54
CA ARG A 60 5.24 -0.22 -13.10
C ARG A 60 5.84 -1.26 -12.15
N THR A 61 5.11 -1.64 -11.10
CA THR A 61 5.54 -2.67 -10.16
C THR A 61 4.70 -3.92 -10.37
N THR A 62 5.35 -5.06 -10.56
CA THR A 62 4.66 -6.36 -10.62
C THR A 62 3.95 -6.69 -9.30
N CYS A 63 4.40 -6.06 -8.19
CA CYS A 63 3.88 -6.27 -6.85
C CYS A 63 2.42 -5.86 -6.68
N LEU A 64 1.98 -4.74 -7.26
CA LEU A 64 0.57 -4.33 -7.14
C LEU A 64 -0.35 -5.18 -8.02
N TYR A 65 0.06 -5.53 -9.25
CA TYR A 65 -0.72 -6.42 -10.13
C TYR A 65 -1.00 -7.79 -9.50
N GLN A 66 -0.12 -8.27 -8.61
CA GLN A 66 -0.36 -9.50 -7.85
C GLN A 66 -1.43 -9.34 -6.76
N LEU A 67 -1.69 -8.10 -6.30
CA LEU A 67 -2.66 -7.78 -5.26
C LEU A 67 -4.03 -7.40 -5.83
N CYS A 68 -4.09 -6.58 -6.89
CA CYS A 68 -5.34 -6.18 -7.53
C CYS A 68 -5.19 -6.14 -9.06
N LEU A 69 -6.24 -6.54 -9.78
CA LEU A 69 -6.26 -6.56 -11.25
C LEU A 69 -7.03 -5.38 -11.86
N ASP A 70 -7.68 -4.56 -11.03
CA ASP A 70 -8.60 -3.50 -11.45
C ASP A 70 -8.03 -2.10 -11.20
N LEU A 71 -6.70 -1.96 -11.17
CA LEU A 71 -6.04 -0.68 -11.03
C LEU A 71 -6.52 0.27 -12.13
N LYS A 72 -7.17 1.36 -11.73
CA LYS A 72 -7.54 2.47 -12.58
C LYS A 72 -6.52 3.60 -12.41
N SER A 73 -5.87 3.95 -13.51
CA SER A 73 -4.88 5.04 -13.56
C SER A 73 -5.48 6.28 -14.22
N GLU A 74 -5.56 7.38 -13.48
CA GLU A 74 -6.03 8.70 -13.93
C GLU A 74 -4.97 9.76 -13.57
N PRO A 75 -4.84 10.88 -14.28
CA PRO A 75 -3.85 11.91 -13.93
C PRO A 75 -3.89 12.29 -12.45
N GLY A 76 -2.76 12.16 -11.75
CA GLY A 76 -2.65 12.47 -10.32
C GLY A 76 -3.38 11.54 -9.36
N LYS A 77 -3.93 10.41 -9.83
CA LYS A 77 -4.78 9.53 -9.00
C LYS A 77 -4.75 8.06 -9.42
N ARG A 78 -4.72 7.14 -8.45
CA ARG A 78 -4.86 5.69 -8.63
C ARG A 78 -5.98 5.15 -7.76
N SER A 79 -6.84 4.32 -8.33
CA SER A 79 -7.95 3.69 -7.60
C SER A 79 -7.99 2.19 -7.88
N PHE A 80 -8.18 1.38 -6.85
CA PHE A 80 -8.16 -0.08 -6.96
C PHE A 80 -9.01 -0.72 -5.86
N THR A 81 -9.44 -1.97 -6.08
CA THR A 81 -10.12 -2.77 -5.04
C THR A 81 -9.13 -3.09 -3.91
N PHE A 82 -9.55 -2.86 -2.66
CA PHE A 82 -8.76 -3.19 -1.48
C PHE A 82 -8.47 -4.71 -1.44
N PRO A 83 -7.21 -5.15 -1.54
CA PRO A 83 -6.89 -6.51 -1.95
C PRO A 83 -6.99 -7.55 -0.82
N TYR A 84 -7.23 -7.12 0.42
CA TYR A 84 -7.14 -7.99 1.60
C TYR A 84 -8.49 -8.57 2.05
N THR A 85 -9.61 -7.94 1.70
CA THR A 85 -10.96 -8.28 2.21
C THR A 85 -11.32 -9.74 2.03
N LYS A 86 -11.14 -10.30 0.82
CA LYS A 86 -11.51 -11.69 0.53
C LYS A 86 -10.75 -12.68 1.42
N VAL A 87 -9.44 -12.50 1.56
CA VAL A 87 -8.57 -13.39 2.34
C VAL A 87 -8.87 -13.23 3.84
N LEU A 88 -9.01 -12.00 4.33
CA LEU A 88 -9.43 -11.76 5.72
C LEU A 88 -10.78 -12.41 6.04
N ALA A 89 -11.77 -12.29 5.16
CA ALA A 89 -13.09 -12.90 5.37
C ALA A 89 -13.04 -14.44 5.47
N LEU A 90 -12.13 -15.09 4.73
CA LEU A 90 -11.94 -16.54 4.80
C LEU A 90 -11.24 -16.96 6.10
N TYR A 91 -10.13 -16.30 6.44
CA TYR A 91 -9.24 -16.73 7.52
C TYR A 91 -9.62 -16.19 8.91
N ARG A 92 -10.42 -15.13 8.99
CA ARG A 92 -11.04 -14.71 10.27
C ARG A 92 -12.04 -15.76 10.75
N LYS A 93 -12.76 -16.42 9.84
CA LYS A 93 -13.73 -17.48 10.19
C LYS A 93 -13.04 -18.72 10.78
N SER A 94 -11.81 -19.02 10.35
CA SER A 94 -10.99 -20.11 10.91
C SER A 94 -10.20 -19.70 12.16
N GLY A 95 -10.25 -18.42 12.57
CA GLY A 95 -9.50 -17.90 13.71
C GLY A 95 -8.02 -17.63 13.43
N GLU A 96 -7.56 -17.76 12.18
CA GLU A 96 -6.16 -17.53 11.81
C GLU A 96 -5.76 -16.05 11.86
N PHE A 97 -6.71 -15.13 11.63
CA PHE A 97 -6.48 -13.69 11.73
C PHE A 97 -7.50 -12.99 12.63
N SER A 98 -7.01 -12.04 13.43
CA SER A 98 -7.83 -11.09 14.18
C SER A 98 -7.95 -9.74 13.47
N LEU A 99 -7.10 -9.48 12.47
CA LEU A 99 -7.07 -8.26 11.66
C LEU A 99 -8.39 -7.97 10.93
N THR A 100 -8.88 -6.75 11.05
CA THR A 100 -9.97 -6.23 10.20
C THR A 100 -9.43 -5.50 8.98
N ASP A 101 -10.26 -5.31 7.95
CA ASP A 101 -9.91 -4.51 6.77
C ASP A 101 -9.43 -3.10 7.17
N ARG A 102 -10.16 -2.49 8.12
CA ARG A 102 -9.80 -1.18 8.68
C ARG A 102 -8.44 -1.19 9.37
N GLU A 103 -8.15 -2.21 10.18
CA GLU A 103 -6.85 -2.32 10.84
C GLU A 103 -5.71 -2.47 9.84
N VAL A 104 -5.85 -3.33 8.83
CA VAL A 104 -4.82 -3.47 7.78
C VAL A 104 -4.61 -2.16 7.04
N HIS A 105 -5.71 -1.46 6.75
CA HIS A 105 -5.69 -0.19 6.07
C HIS A 105 -5.00 0.93 6.87
N ASP A 106 -5.45 1.14 8.11
CA ASP A 106 -5.03 2.27 8.94
C ASP A 106 -3.68 2.02 9.63
N LEU A 107 -3.38 0.78 10.03
CA LEU A 107 -2.13 0.44 10.73
C LEU A 107 -0.96 0.20 9.79
N TRP A 108 -1.21 -0.28 8.56
CA TRP A 108 -0.14 -0.69 7.67
C TRP A 108 -0.18 -0.02 6.29
N MET A 109 -1.28 -0.13 5.54
CA MET A 109 -1.31 0.35 4.15
C MET A 109 -1.17 1.87 4.03
N LYS A 110 -1.91 2.64 4.82
CA LYS A 110 -1.78 4.11 4.83
C LYS A 110 -0.39 4.55 5.31
N PRO A 111 0.12 4.09 6.47
CA PRO A 111 1.45 4.49 6.95
C PRO A 111 2.58 4.16 5.98
N ARG A 112 2.59 2.97 5.35
CA ARG A 112 3.65 2.63 4.39
C ARG A 112 3.61 3.51 3.14
N LEU A 113 2.42 3.81 2.60
CA LEU A 113 2.29 4.68 1.43
C LEU A 113 2.72 6.11 1.75
N LYS A 114 2.41 6.61 2.94
CA LYS A 114 2.91 7.91 3.43
C LYS A 114 4.44 7.91 3.58
N GLY A 115 5.02 6.86 4.14
CA GLY A 115 6.47 6.72 4.23
C GLY A 115 7.15 6.68 2.86
N TYR A 116 6.53 6.04 1.87
CA TYR A 116 7.04 6.08 0.49
C TYR A 116 6.98 7.49 -0.09
N ALA A 117 5.87 8.20 0.11
CA ALA A 117 5.68 9.58 -0.33
C ALA A 117 6.74 10.53 0.25
N GLU A 118 7.04 10.39 1.54
CA GLU A 118 8.09 11.16 2.23
C GLU A 118 9.46 10.97 1.59
N VAL A 119 9.86 9.73 1.31
CA VAL A 119 11.13 9.45 0.62
C VAL A 119 11.14 10.07 -0.78
N LEU A 120 10.02 9.98 -1.50
CA LEU A 120 9.85 10.53 -2.85
C LEU A 120 9.77 12.06 -2.90
N GLY A 121 9.60 12.73 -1.76
CA GLY A 121 9.43 14.18 -1.70
C GLY A 121 8.08 14.67 -2.26
N VAL A 122 7.04 13.85 -2.15
CA VAL A 122 5.66 14.19 -2.57
C VAL A 122 4.69 13.99 -1.40
N THR A 123 3.51 14.62 -1.51
CA THR A 123 2.41 14.39 -0.58
C THR A 123 1.36 13.55 -1.27
N LEU A 124 0.90 12.48 -0.60
CA LEU A 124 -0.19 11.63 -1.08
C LEU A 124 -1.40 11.70 -0.15
N ASP A 125 -2.57 11.86 -0.75
CA ASP A 125 -3.86 11.67 -0.08
C ASP A 125 -4.34 10.23 -0.32
N ILE A 126 -4.59 9.49 0.76
CA ILE A 126 -5.07 8.11 0.72
C ILE A 126 -6.47 8.07 1.34
N SER A 127 -7.47 7.71 0.54
CA SER A 127 -8.87 7.63 0.98
C SER A 127 -9.07 6.51 2.01
N ASP A 128 -10.19 6.55 2.73
CA ASP A 128 -10.72 5.37 3.39
C ASP A 128 -11.11 4.28 2.38
N ILE A 129 -11.33 3.06 2.86
CA ILE A 129 -11.96 2.01 2.07
C ILE A 129 -13.41 2.43 1.80
N GLY A 130 -13.74 2.68 0.54
CA GLY A 130 -15.08 3.07 0.11
C GLY A 130 -16.12 1.95 0.30
N PRO A 131 -17.41 2.27 0.20
CA PRO A 131 -18.49 1.28 0.29
C PRO A 131 -18.45 0.25 -0.84
N ASP A 132 -17.78 0.57 -1.95
CA ASP A 132 -17.50 -0.32 -3.08
C ASP A 132 -16.21 -1.13 -2.91
N ASN A 133 -15.63 -1.12 -1.70
CA ASN A 133 -14.36 -1.74 -1.34
C ASN A 133 -13.16 -1.19 -2.13
N LYS A 134 -13.21 0.06 -2.59
CA LYS A 134 -12.10 0.70 -3.29
C LYS A 134 -11.32 1.65 -2.41
N VAL A 135 -10.03 1.77 -2.72
CA VAL A 135 -9.15 2.79 -2.17
C VAL A 135 -8.65 3.67 -3.31
N THR A 136 -8.52 4.96 -3.04
CA THR A 136 -7.94 5.95 -3.93
C THR A 136 -6.70 6.55 -3.29
N VAL A 137 -5.63 6.66 -4.08
CA VAL A 137 -4.39 7.35 -3.73
C VAL A 137 -4.16 8.46 -4.75
N ALA A 138 -4.07 9.70 -4.29
CA ALA A 138 -3.90 10.87 -5.14
C ALA A 138 -2.68 11.69 -4.72
N LEU A 139 -2.07 12.40 -5.67
CA LEU A 139 -1.14 13.48 -5.34
C LEU A 139 -1.93 14.60 -4.66
N ALA A 140 -1.49 15.03 -3.49
CA ALA A 140 -2.08 16.21 -2.85
C ALA A 140 -1.72 17.47 -3.65
N ALA A 141 -2.64 18.44 -3.61
CA ALA A 141 -2.48 19.74 -4.28
C ALA A 141 -1.28 20.55 -3.74
#